data_AF-A0A6S7EV26-F1
#
_entry.id   AF-A0A6S7EV26-F1
#
_cell.length_a   1.000
_cell.length_b   1.000
_cell.length_c   1.000
_cell.angle_alpha   90.00
_cell.angle_beta   90.00
_cell.angle_gamma   90.00
#
_symmetry.space_group_name_H-M   'P 1'
#
loop_
_entity.id
_entity.type
_entity.pdbx_description
1 polymer ?
#
loop_
_entity_poly.entity_id
_entity_poly.type
_entity_poly.pdbx_seq_one_letter_code
_entity_poly.pdbx_strand_id
1 'polypeptide(L)'
;MNKFDLQKNQALKLAGQLKQAATPDRFGTASQMPDRREQRKLDQAAGLVPFPLKLSQAHADKLRAMAAERGVSTNDIVAEVLQNALGK
;
A
#
# COMPACT_ATOMS: atom_id res chain seq x y z
N MET A 1 16.21 -11.15 -49.51
CA MET A 1 14.94 -10.99 -48.76
C MET A 1 14.15 -9.87 -49.40
N ASN A 2 12.87 -10.07 -49.69
CA ASN A 2 12.08 -9.10 -50.44
C ASN A 2 11.62 -7.95 -49.53
N LYS A 3 11.52 -6.72 -50.07
CA LYS A 3 11.17 -5.50 -49.32
C LYS A 3 9.82 -5.61 -48.58
N PHE A 4 8.91 -6.42 -49.12
CA PHE A 4 7.59 -6.70 -48.54
C PHE A 4 7.66 -7.60 -47.29
N ASP A 5 8.62 -8.53 -47.23
CA ASP A 5 8.79 -9.41 -46.05
C ASP A 5 9.28 -8.60 -44.84
N LEU A 6 10.11 -7.58 -45.09
CA LEU A 6 10.60 -6.69 -44.04
C LEU A 6 9.45 -5.89 -43.42
N GLN A 7 8.55 -5.35 -44.24
CA GLN A 7 7.39 -4.59 -43.78
C GLN A 7 6.39 -5.47 -43.02
N LYS A 8 6.21 -6.72 -43.46
CA LYS A 8 5.37 -7.70 -42.76
C LYS A 8 5.92 -8.02 -41.36
N ASN A 9 7.24 -8.21 -41.25
CA ASN A 9 7.88 -8.44 -39.96
C ASN A 9 7.81 -7.23 -39.03
N GLN A 10 7.89 -6.01 -39.57
CA GLN A 10 7.71 -4.78 -38.80
C GLN A 10 6.28 -4.64 -38.27
N ALA A 11 5.27 -4.94 -39.09
CA ALA A 11 3.86 -4.94 -38.68
C ALA A 11 3.59 -5.98 -37.59
N LEU A 12 4.15 -7.19 -37.73
CA LEU A 12 4.04 -8.24 -36.70
C LEU A 12 4.70 -7.82 -35.38
N LYS A 13 5.84 -7.14 -35.44
CA LYS A 13 6.53 -6.62 -34.25
C LYS A 13 5.71 -5.54 -33.53
N LEU A 14 5.11 -4.61 -34.27
CA LEU A 14 4.23 -3.58 -33.71
C LEU A 14 2.96 -4.19 -33.10
N ALA A 15 2.35 -5.17 -33.76
CA ALA A 15 1.19 -5.87 -33.23
C ALA A 15 1.51 -6.65 -31.93
N GLY A 16 2.72 -7.23 -31.84
CA GLY A 16 3.22 -7.87 -30.62
C GLY A 16 3.40 -6.88 -29.47
N GLN A 17 3.99 -5.70 -29.75
CA GLN A 17 4.20 -4.65 -28.75
C GLN A 17 2.87 -4.06 -28.23
N LEU A 18 1.89 -3.83 -29.10
CA LEU A 18 0.57 -3.36 -28.70
C LEU A 18 -0.19 -4.37 -27.84
N LYS A 19 -0.05 -5.68 -28.12
CA LYS A 19 -0.66 -6.74 -27.30
C LYS A 19 0.01 -6.89 -25.92
N GLN A 20 1.32 -6.63 -25.84
CA GLN A 20 2.05 -6.66 -24.57
C GLN A 20 1.82 -5.42 -23.70
N ALA A 21 1.33 -4.31 -24.26
CA ALA A 21 0.99 -3.10 -23.51
C ALA A 21 -0.31 -3.21 -22.68
N ALA A 22 -0.90 -4.41 -22.57
CA ALA A 22 -2.18 -4.64 -21.88
C ALA A 22 -2.09 -4.60 -20.34
N THR A 23 -0.88 -4.53 -19.76
CA THR A 23 -0.72 -4.33 -18.31
C THR A 23 -0.10 -2.97 -18.03
N PRO A 24 -0.90 -1.92 -17.77
CA PRO A 24 -0.34 -0.64 -17.39
C PRO A 24 0.45 -0.81 -16.09
N ASP A 25 1.64 -0.22 -16.06
CA ASP A 25 2.63 -0.22 -14.96
C ASP A 25 2.04 0.21 -13.59
N ARG A 26 0.85 0.81 -13.62
CA ARG A 26 0.04 1.22 -12.47
C ARG A 26 -0.47 0.04 -11.64
N PHE A 27 -0.51 -1.19 -12.17
CA PHE A 27 -0.94 -2.38 -11.43
C PHE A 27 0.18 -3.04 -10.60
N GLY A 28 1.40 -2.51 -10.63
CA GLY A 28 2.53 -3.01 -9.83
C GLY A 28 3.29 -1.96 -9.01
N THR A 29 3.06 -0.67 -9.27
CA THR A 29 3.72 0.46 -8.57
C THR A 29 2.85 1.08 -7.48
N ALA A 30 1.92 0.32 -6.90
CA ALA A 30 1.27 0.72 -5.66
C ALA A 30 2.23 0.46 -4.49
N SER A 31 3.14 1.42 -4.27
CA SER A 31 3.96 1.62 -3.07
C SER A 31 4.97 0.50 -2.73
N GLN A 32 6.21 0.89 -2.43
CA GLN A 32 7.14 0.10 -1.62
C GLN A 32 6.59 -0.08 -0.19
N MET A 33 5.37 -0.62 -0.04
CA MET A 33 4.93 -1.13 1.24
C MET A 33 5.73 -2.40 1.50
N PRO A 34 6.41 -2.52 2.65
CA PRO A 34 7.09 -3.74 3.04
C PRO A 34 6.14 -4.94 2.89
N ASP A 35 6.68 -6.11 2.53
CA ASP A 35 5.87 -7.33 2.53
C ASP A 35 5.19 -7.43 3.90
N ARG A 36 3.88 -7.72 3.93
CA ARG A 36 3.09 -7.81 5.17
C ARG A 36 3.73 -8.77 6.18
N ARG A 37 4.52 -9.74 5.72
CA ARG A 37 5.31 -10.64 6.57
C ARG A 37 6.49 -9.92 7.22
N GLU A 38 7.21 -9.11 6.48
CA GLU A 38 8.33 -8.32 6.97
C GLU A 38 7.84 -7.25 7.95
N GLN A 39 6.74 -6.58 7.65
CA GLN A 39 6.12 -5.62 8.57
C GLN A 39 5.74 -6.28 9.90
N ARG A 40 5.12 -7.47 9.87
CA ARG A 40 4.83 -8.23 11.10
C ARG A 40 6.09 -8.64 11.88
N LYS A 41 7.19 -8.97 11.19
CA LYS A 41 8.46 -9.29 11.87
C LYS A 41 9.04 -8.06 12.57
N LEU A 42 8.97 -6.89 11.92
CA LEU A 42 9.39 -5.62 12.51
C LEU A 42 8.51 -5.25 13.71
N ASP A 43 7.19 -5.41 13.57
CA ASP A 43 6.24 -5.17 14.64
C ASP A 43 6.48 -6.10 15.84
N GLN A 44 6.71 -7.40 15.58
CA GLN A 44 7.07 -8.36 16.63
C GLN A 44 8.40 -8.02 17.30
N ALA A 45 9.42 -7.60 16.54
CA ALA A 45 10.69 -7.16 17.09
C ALA A 45 10.53 -5.89 17.95
N ALA A 46 9.59 -5.02 17.60
CA ALA A 46 9.22 -3.85 18.38
C ALA A 46 8.30 -4.16 19.59
N GLY A 47 7.93 -5.45 19.80
CA GLY A 47 7.02 -5.86 20.87
C GLY A 47 5.56 -5.44 20.64
N LEU A 48 5.22 -5.01 19.42
CA LEU A 48 3.87 -4.60 19.04
C LEU A 48 2.99 -5.84 18.86
N VAL A 49 1.84 -5.83 19.54
CA VAL A 49 0.84 -6.91 19.45
C VAL A 49 -0.39 -6.38 18.71
N PRO A 50 -0.87 -7.08 17.67
CA PRO A 50 -2.12 -6.70 17.02
C PRO A 50 -3.29 -6.89 17.98
N PHE A 51 -3.95 -5.80 18.36
CA PHE A 51 -5.07 -5.81 19.29
C PHE A 51 -6.37 -5.38 18.59
N PRO A 52 -7.26 -6.32 18.23
CA PRO A 52 -8.51 -5.98 17.56
C PRO A 52 -9.50 -5.35 18.54
N LEU A 53 -9.87 -4.10 18.29
CA LEU A 53 -10.80 -3.33 19.10
C LEU A 53 -12.11 -3.06 18.35
N LYS A 54 -13.24 -3.32 19.00
CA LYS A 54 -14.56 -2.88 18.51
C LYS A 54 -14.82 -1.46 19.01
N LEU A 55 -14.67 -0.48 18.13
CA LEU A 55 -14.97 0.92 18.40
C LEU A 55 -16.28 1.32 17.71
N SER A 56 -16.99 2.30 18.27
CA SER A 56 -18.07 2.96 17.53
C SER A 56 -17.48 3.73 16.35
N GLN A 57 -18.27 3.85 15.27
CA GLN A 57 -17.83 4.55 14.06
C GLN A 57 -17.38 5.99 14.38
N ALA A 58 -18.14 6.70 15.21
CA ALA A 58 -17.82 8.07 15.63
C ALA A 58 -16.47 8.18 16.35
N HIS A 59 -16.10 7.21 17.19
CA HIS A 59 -14.79 7.19 17.84
C HIS A 59 -13.66 6.91 16.85
N ALA A 60 -13.87 5.96 15.92
CA ALA A 60 -12.89 5.66 14.87
C ALA A 60 -12.67 6.84 13.91
N ASP A 61 -13.71 7.60 13.58
CA ASP A 61 -13.61 8.81 12.76
C ASP A 61 -12.84 9.92 13.50
N LYS A 62 -13.11 10.13 14.79
CA LYS A 62 -12.37 11.10 15.60
C LYS A 62 -10.88 10.77 15.70
N LEU A 63 -10.53 9.50 15.92
CA LEU A 63 -9.13 9.05 15.95
C LEU A 63 -8.43 9.28 14.61
N ARG A 64 -9.11 9.00 13.49
CA ARG A 64 -8.58 9.24 12.15
C ARG A 64 -8.41 10.72 11.84
N ALA A 65 -9.35 11.56 12.25
CA ALA A 65 -9.26 13.01 12.10
C ALA A 65 -8.06 13.57 12.89
N MET A 66 -7.89 13.17 14.15
CA MET A 66 -6.74 13.59 14.97
C MET A 66 -5.40 13.13 14.37
N ALA A 67 -5.35 11.92 13.81
CA ALA A 67 -4.16 11.43 13.10
C ALA A 67 -3.85 12.25 11.86
N ALA A 68 -4.88 12.60 11.07
CA ALA A 68 -4.74 13.41 9.85
C ALA A 68 -4.30 14.85 10.17
N GLU A 69 -4.85 15.46 11.21
CA GLU A 69 -4.49 16.82 11.66
C GLU A 69 -3.02 16.91 12.10
N ARG A 70 -2.51 15.88 12.78
CA ARG A 70 -1.14 15.84 13.30
C ARG A 70 -0.14 15.22 12.30
N GLY A 71 -0.61 14.63 11.21
CA GLY A 71 0.24 13.94 10.23
C GLY A 71 0.95 12.69 10.76
N VAL A 72 0.43 12.08 11.84
CA VAL A 72 1.00 10.88 12.47
C VAL A 72 0.14 9.66 12.17
N SER A 73 0.65 8.46 12.46
CA SER A 73 -0.14 7.25 12.24
C SER A 73 -1.32 7.16 13.21
N THR A 74 -2.42 6.53 12.78
CA THR A 74 -3.56 6.28 13.67
C THR A 74 -3.17 5.42 14.88
N ASN A 75 -2.18 4.54 14.72
CA ASN A 75 -1.67 3.71 15.81
C ASN A 75 -0.96 4.55 16.89
N ASP A 76 -0.22 5.59 16.50
CA ASP A 76 0.47 6.48 17.44
C ASP A 76 -0.53 7.28 18.28
N ILE A 77 -1.59 7.80 17.65
CA ILE A 77 -2.68 8.49 18.37
C ILE A 77 -3.38 7.55 19.35
N VAL A 78 -3.65 6.31 18.92
CA VAL A 78 -4.28 5.32 19.81
C VAL A 78 -3.36 4.99 20.99
N ALA A 79 -2.05 4.86 20.77
CA ALA A 79 -1.08 4.62 21.82
C ALA A 79 -1.04 5.80 22.82
N GLU A 80 -1.02 7.04 22.34
CA GLU A 80 -1.05 8.26 23.18
C GLU A 80 -2.33 8.32 24.03
N VAL A 81 -3.50 8.11 23.42
CA VAL A 81 -4.79 8.10 24.14
C VAL A 81 -4.84 7.01 25.20
N LEU A 82 -4.31 5.81 24.89
CA LEU A 82 -4.24 4.71 25.85
C LEU A 82 -3.27 5.01 27.00
N GLN A 83 -2.11 5.61 26.73
CA GLN A 83 -1.15 6.00 27.77
C GLN A 83 -1.77 7.04 28.72
N ASN A 84 -2.45 8.06 28.17
CA ASN A 84 -3.14 9.07 28.95
C ASN A 84 -4.27 8.48 29.80
N ALA A 85 -5.03 7.52 29.28
CA ALA A 85 -6.14 6.87 29.99
C ALA A 85 -5.66 5.92 31.10
N LEU A 86 -4.51 5.27 30.92
CA LEU A 86 -3.90 4.37 31.90
C LEU A 86 -3.12 5.10 33.01
N GLY A 87 -3.09 6.44 32.99
CA GLY A 87 -2.56 7.26 34.08
C GLY A 87 -1.03 7.26 34.17
N LYS A 88 -0.34 7.29 33.03
CA LYS A 88 1.07 7.70 32.99
C LYS A 88 1.20 9.18 32.70
#